data_AF-A0A7S0IJX2-F1
#
_entry.id   AF-A0A7S0IJX2-F1
#
_cell.length_a   1.000
_cell.length_b   1.000
_cell.length_c   1.000
_cell.angle_alpha   90.00
_cell.angle_beta   90.00
_cell.angle_gamma   90.00
#
_symmetry.space_group_name_H-M   'P 1'
#
loop_
_entity.id
_entity.type
_entity.pdbx_description
1 polymer ?
#
loop_
_entity_poly.entity_id
_entity_poly.type
_entity_poly.pdbx_seq_one_letter_code
_entity_poly.pdbx_strand_id
1 'polypeptide(L)'
;ASAMYCQRMQVYEGSLYLTDYAAIFFDRHYAPARIMPILETLRRHPKLPNLDIVVAGNDEPRVPAIPGDRQSWSRTCSRWPGGGGALPPAVFAPTVNRGVMDLPWVDFAWCFPMASHS
;
A
#
# COMPACT_ATOMS: atom_id res chain seq x y z
N ALA A 1 -20.68 5.17 6.89
CA ALA A 1 -19.28 5.57 6.63
C ALA A 1 -18.50 4.31 6.31
N SER A 2 -17.97 4.16 5.10
CA SER A 2 -17.11 3.02 4.78
C SER A 2 -15.79 3.22 5.53
N ALA A 3 -15.46 2.29 6.44
CA ALA A 3 -14.20 2.36 7.16
C ALA A 3 -13.05 2.24 6.14
N MET A 4 -12.11 3.19 6.23
CA MET A 4 -10.95 3.28 5.36
C MET A 4 -9.93 2.22 5.82
N TYR A 5 -10.05 1.01 5.30
CA TYR A 5 -9.09 -0.06 5.60
C TYR A 5 -7.86 0.11 4.69
N CYS A 6 -6.79 0.68 5.22
CA CYS A 6 -5.46 0.60 4.66
C CYS A 6 -4.62 -0.34 5.52
N GLN A 7 -3.85 -1.21 4.88
CA GLN A 7 -2.86 -2.01 5.59
C GLN A 7 -1.58 -1.21 5.69
N ARG A 8 -1.16 -0.90 6.92
CA ARG A 8 0.17 -0.35 7.19
C ARG A 8 1.15 -1.49 7.49
N MET A 9 2.35 -1.36 6.93
CA MET A 9 3.46 -2.28 7.09
C MET A 9 4.73 -1.47 7.26
N GLN A 10 5.70 -2.02 7.99
CA GLN A 10 6.98 -1.36 8.21
C GLN A 10 8.10 -2.35 7.95
N VAL A 11 9.06 -1.95 7.13
CA VAL A 11 10.35 -2.63 7.06
C VAL A 11 11.27 -1.95 8.05
N TYR A 12 11.86 -2.73 8.95
CA TYR A 12 12.83 -2.24 9.92
C TYR A 12 13.92 -3.30 10.11
N GLU A 13 15.17 -2.92 9.82
CA GLU A 13 16.36 -3.79 9.97
C GLU A 13 16.18 -5.17 9.33
N GLY A 14 15.65 -5.19 8.09
CA GLY A 14 15.44 -6.43 7.32
C GLY A 14 14.23 -7.27 7.75
N SER A 15 13.44 -6.80 8.72
CA SER A 15 12.22 -7.47 9.20
C SER A 15 10.96 -6.73 8.75
N LEU A 16 9.88 -7.47 8.46
CA LEU A 16 8.58 -6.92 8.10
C LEU A 16 7.63 -6.95 9.31
N TYR A 17 7.16 -5.79 9.72
CA TYR A 17 6.16 -5.61 10.76
C TYR A 17 4.82 -5.23 10.15
N LEU A 18 3.75 -5.85 10.63
CA LEU A 18 2.38 -5.65 10.15
C LEU A 18 1.55 -5.05 11.29
N THR A 19 0.84 -3.97 11.03
CA THR A 19 0.18 -3.21 12.11
C THR A 19 -1.09 -3.87 12.66
N ASP A 20 -1.75 -4.74 11.89
CA ASP A 20 -2.94 -5.44 12.37
C ASP A 20 -3.16 -6.76 11.60
N TYR A 21 -3.15 -7.87 12.31
CA TYR A 21 -3.43 -9.20 11.77
C TYR A 21 -4.93 -9.36 11.43
N ALA A 22 -5.82 -8.62 12.10
CA ALA A 22 -7.25 -8.62 11.79
C ALA A 22 -7.56 -7.94 10.45
N ALA A 23 -6.81 -6.88 10.08
CA ALA A 23 -6.92 -6.25 8.76
C ALA A 23 -6.55 -7.21 7.62
N ILE A 24 -5.66 -8.18 7.88
CA ILE A 24 -5.33 -9.26 6.94
C ILE A 24 -6.53 -10.21 6.76
N PHE A 25 -7.38 -10.40 7.76
CA PHE A 25 -8.54 -11.30 7.63
C PHE A 25 -9.81 -10.62 7.13
N PHE A 26 -9.99 -9.33 7.37
CA PHE A 26 -11.14 -8.58 6.84
C PHE A 26 -11.04 -8.34 5.33
N ASP A 27 -9.83 -8.32 4.78
CA ASP A 27 -9.56 -8.16 3.36
C ASP A 27 -9.63 -9.53 2.64
N ARG A 28 -10.88 -9.97 2.41
CA ARG A 28 -11.32 -11.05 1.49
C ARG A 28 -10.23 -12.06 1.09
N HIS A 29 -10.10 -13.23 1.73
CA HIS A 29 -9.45 -14.46 1.21
C HIS A 29 -8.04 -14.37 0.55
N TYR A 30 -7.43 -13.18 0.41
CA TYR A 30 -6.32 -12.87 -0.50
C TYR A 30 -5.29 -11.91 0.13
N ALA A 31 -5.54 -11.39 1.33
CA ALA A 31 -4.57 -10.56 2.04
C ALA A 31 -3.16 -11.16 2.21
N PRO A 32 -2.98 -12.50 2.37
CA PRO A 32 -1.63 -13.08 2.35
C PRO A 32 -0.89 -12.76 1.05
N ALA A 33 -1.58 -12.81 -0.08
CA ALA A 33 -0.99 -12.63 -1.40
C ALA A 33 -0.65 -11.15 -1.72
N ARG A 34 -1.10 -10.18 -0.91
CA ARG A 34 -0.60 -8.78 -0.94
C ARG A 34 0.69 -8.59 -0.14
N ILE A 35 0.90 -9.41 0.89
CA ILE A 35 2.12 -9.43 1.71
C ILE A 35 3.24 -10.22 1.01
N MET A 36 2.90 -11.27 0.25
CA MET A 36 3.87 -12.11 -0.45
C MET A 36 4.85 -11.33 -1.36
N PRO A 37 4.42 -10.37 -2.20
CA PRO A 37 5.35 -9.54 -2.97
C PRO A 37 6.37 -8.78 -2.10
N ILE A 38 5.96 -8.32 -0.91
CA ILE A 38 6.83 -7.58 0.01
C ILE A 38 7.83 -8.53 0.65
N LEU A 39 7.38 -9.68 1.11
CA LEU A 39 8.26 -10.72 1.65
C LEU A 39 9.28 -11.19 0.61
N GLU A 40 8.85 -11.39 -0.64
CA GLU A 40 9.75 -11.77 -1.73
C GLU A 40 10.74 -10.65 -2.06
N THR A 41 10.30 -9.39 -2.02
CA THR A 41 11.17 -8.22 -2.19
C THR A 41 12.22 -8.18 -1.08
N LEU A 42 11.83 -8.35 0.18
CA LEU A 42 12.76 -8.39 1.31
C LEU A 42 13.74 -9.56 1.21
N ARG A 43 13.26 -10.74 0.78
CA ARG A 43 14.10 -11.92 0.55
C ARG A 43 15.17 -11.66 -0.52
N ARG A 44 14.83 -10.97 -1.60
CA ARG A 44 15.76 -10.60 -2.69
C ARG A 44 16.65 -9.41 -2.33
N HIS A 45 16.18 -8.54 -1.43
CA HIS A 45 16.83 -7.30 -1.04
C HIS A 45 17.00 -7.23 0.48
N PRO A 46 17.90 -8.04 1.08
CA PRO A 46 18.08 -8.10 2.54
C PRO A 46 18.61 -6.78 3.15
N LYS A 47 19.07 -5.85 2.31
CA LYS A 47 19.54 -4.51 2.70
C LYS A 47 18.51 -3.41 2.41
N LEU A 48 17.23 -3.77 2.29
CA LEU A 48 16.17 -2.78 2.08
C LEU A 48 16.19 -1.78 3.26
N PRO A 49 16.18 -0.47 3.00
CA PRO A 49 16.19 0.53 4.06
C PRO A 49 14.91 0.46 4.90
N ASN A 50 14.97 1.03 6.10
CA ASN A 50 13.79 1.19 6.92
C ASN A 50 12.77 2.06 6.20
N LEU A 51 11.54 1.57 6.05
CA LEU A 51 10.48 2.29 5.32
C LEU A 51 9.10 1.89 5.81
N ASP A 52 8.19 2.87 5.81
CA ASP A 52 6.77 2.69 6.05
C ASP A 52 6.03 2.50 4.73
N ILE A 53 5.21 1.44 4.64
CA ILE A 53 4.36 1.14 3.49
C ILE A 53 2.91 1.24 3.93
N VAL A 54 2.10 1.95 3.14
CA VAL A 54 0.65 1.95 3.29
C VAL A 54 0.05 1.44 2.00
N VAL A 55 -0.69 0.34 2.07
CA VAL A 55 -1.37 -0.26 0.92
C VAL A 55 -2.88 -0.11 1.11
N ALA A 56 -3.58 0.28 0.05
CA ALA A 56 -5.03 0.29 0.03
C ALA A 56 -5.57 -1.14 0.22
N GLY A 57 -6.47 -1.33 1.19
CA GLY A 57 -7.12 -2.61 1.47
C GLY A 57 -8.28 -2.93 0.53
N ASN A 58 -8.38 -2.29 -0.63
CA ASN A 58 -9.42 -2.52 -1.63
C ASN A 58 -8.89 -2.19 -3.02
N ASP A 59 -9.68 -2.54 -4.04
CA ASP A 59 -9.27 -2.36 -5.44
C ASP A 59 -9.34 -0.90 -5.90
N GLU A 60 -10.08 -0.04 -5.19
CA GLU A 60 -10.23 1.38 -5.54
C GLU A 60 -9.11 2.24 -4.94
N PRO A 61 -8.47 3.10 -5.75
CA PRO A 61 -7.44 4.01 -5.27
C PRO A 61 -8.01 5.04 -4.28
N ARG A 62 -7.18 5.50 -3.34
CA ARG A 62 -7.61 6.21 -2.14
C ARG A 62 -7.32 7.70 -2.15
N VAL A 63 -6.39 8.15 -2.97
CA VAL A 63 -5.97 9.54 -3.05
C VAL A 63 -6.45 10.12 -4.38
N PRO A 64 -7.66 10.70 -4.44
CA PRO A 64 -8.18 11.26 -5.68
C PRO A 64 -7.34 12.44 -6.15
N ALA A 65 -7.17 12.52 -7.47
CA ALA A 65 -6.60 13.66 -8.19
C ALA A 65 -7.66 14.26 -9.10
N ILE A 66 -7.53 15.55 -9.40
CA ILE A 66 -8.27 16.17 -10.50
C ILE A 66 -7.38 16.09 -11.75
N PRO A 67 -7.73 15.31 -12.79
CA PRO A 67 -6.93 15.21 -13.99
C PRO A 67 -6.65 16.58 -14.61
N GLY A 68 -5.38 16.88 -14.89
CA GLY A 68 -4.95 18.15 -15.47
C GLY A 68 -4.71 19.29 -14.46
N ASP A 69 -5.06 19.10 -13.18
CA ASP A 69 -4.78 20.09 -12.13
C ASP A 69 -3.40 19.87 -11.49
N ARG A 70 -2.46 20.76 -11.82
CA ARG A 70 -1.09 20.74 -11.28
C ARG A 70 -1.02 21.05 -9.78
N GLN A 71 -2.05 21.64 -9.19
CA GLN A 71 -2.09 22.00 -7.76
C GLN A 71 -2.81 20.95 -6.89
N SER A 72 -3.37 19.91 -7.50
CA SER A 72 -4.14 18.88 -6.79
C SER A 72 -3.33 18.26 -5.65
N TRP A 73 -2.06 17.91 -5.90
CA TRP A 73 -1.17 17.34 -4.89
C TRP A 73 -0.91 18.30 -3.73
N SER A 74 -0.55 19.56 -4.04
CA SER A 74 -0.27 20.57 -3.00
C SER A 74 -1.46 20.80 -2.08
N ARG A 75 -2.69 20.80 -2.63
CA ARG A 75 -3.92 20.93 -1.83
C ARG A 75 -4.21 19.70 -1.00
N THR A 76 -3.92 18.50 -1.51
CA THR A 76 -4.03 17.26 -0.74
C THR A 76 -3.07 17.28 0.44
N CYS A 77 -1.80 17.64 0.22
CA CYS A 77 -0.81 17.75 1.29
C CYS A 77 -1.18 18.82 2.32
N SER A 78 -1.68 19.99 1.90
CA SER A 78 -2.04 21.07 2.84
C SER A 78 -3.21 20.73 3.76
N ARG A 79 -4.03 19.75 3.37
CA ARG A 79 -5.17 19.25 4.17
C ARG A 79 -4.79 18.09 5.08
N TRP A 80 -3.58 17.55 4.96
CA TRP A 80 -3.13 16.46 5.81
C TRP A 80 -2.94 16.95 7.25
N PRO A 81 -3.57 16.31 8.25
CA PRO A 81 -3.48 16.76 9.65
C PRO A 81 -2.13 16.47 10.32
N GLY A 82 -1.16 15.89 9.61
CA GLY A 82 0.19 15.68 10.10
C GLY A 82 0.92 17.03 10.26
N GLY A 83 1.07 17.49 11.49
CA GLY A 83 1.76 18.74 11.79
C GLY A 83 3.23 18.78 11.30
N GLY A 84 3.79 19.99 11.23
CA GLY A 84 5.24 20.20 11.01
C GLY A 84 5.75 19.99 9.58
N GLY A 85 4.89 20.15 8.56
CA GLY A 85 5.29 19.90 7.17
C GLY A 85 5.35 18.41 6.81
N ALA A 86 4.76 17.54 7.65
CA ALA A 86 4.64 16.13 7.34
C ALA A 86 3.74 15.94 6.11
N LEU A 87 4.27 15.23 5.12
CA LEU A 87 3.51 14.83 3.95
C LEU A 87 2.61 13.64 4.29
N PRO A 88 1.45 13.47 3.64
CA PRO A 88 0.69 12.23 3.73
C PRO A 88 1.58 11.06 3.33
N PRO A 89 1.43 9.87 3.95
CA PRO A 89 2.20 8.70 3.54
C PRO A 89 1.87 8.35 2.08
N ALA A 90 2.85 7.80 1.37
CA ALA A 90 2.61 7.22 0.06
C ALA A 90 1.64 6.04 0.21
N VAL A 91 0.54 6.07 -0.54
CA VAL A 91 -0.44 4.98 -0.58
C VAL A 91 -0.25 4.20 -1.87
N PHE A 92 -0.15 2.89 -1.74
CA PHE A 92 0.01 1.95 -2.84
C PHE A 92 -1.34 1.27 -3.13
N ALA A 93 -1.73 1.17 -4.41
CA ALA A 93 -3.00 0.57 -4.82
C ALA A 93 -2.84 -0.31 -6.08
N PRO A 94 -3.60 -1.40 -6.21
CA PRO A 94 -3.52 -2.30 -7.37
C PRO A 94 -4.12 -1.67 -8.64
N THR A 95 -5.14 -0.81 -8.48
CA THR A 95 -5.76 -0.09 -9.59
C THR A 95 -5.44 1.39 -9.49
N VAL A 96 -4.72 1.93 -10.48
CA VAL A 96 -4.40 3.36 -10.56
C VAL A 96 -4.69 3.91 -11.96
N ASN A 97 -5.02 5.19 -12.03
CA ASN A 97 -5.24 5.92 -13.28
C ASN A 97 -4.78 7.38 -13.13
N ARG A 98 -4.94 8.21 -14.18
CA ARG A 98 -4.53 9.63 -14.15
C ARG A 98 -5.33 10.51 -13.18
N GLY A 99 -6.42 10.00 -12.63
CA GLY A 99 -7.29 10.66 -11.67
C GLY A 99 -7.00 10.30 -10.21
N VAL A 100 -5.86 9.65 -9.92
CA VAL A 100 -5.42 9.38 -8.55
C VAL A 100 -3.92 9.63 -8.35
N MET A 101 -3.53 9.81 -7.09
CA MET A 101 -2.13 10.00 -6.67
C MET A 101 -1.54 8.76 -5.98
N ASP A 102 -2.32 7.69 -5.84
CA ASP A 102 -1.83 6.41 -5.36
C ASP A 102 -0.72 5.87 -6.29
N LEU A 103 0.28 5.24 -5.69
CA LEU A 103 1.35 4.56 -6.42
C LEU A 103 0.88 3.17 -6.85
N PRO A 104 1.23 2.72 -8.06
CA PRO A 104 0.89 1.37 -8.51
C PRO A 104 1.54 0.32 -7.60
N TRP A 105 0.77 -0.70 -7.26
CA TRP A 105 1.21 -1.89 -6.54
C TRP A 105 0.91 -3.15 -7.35
N VAL A 106 1.79 -4.15 -7.26
CA VAL A 106 1.54 -5.43 -7.92
C VAL A 106 0.39 -6.14 -7.23
N ASP A 107 -0.66 -6.45 -8.00
CA ASP A 107 -1.81 -7.18 -7.50
C ASP A 107 -1.40 -8.60 -7.06
N PHE A 108 -2.09 -9.12 -6.05
CA PHE A 108 -1.95 -10.49 -5.58
C PHE A 108 -2.15 -11.52 -6.70
N ALA A 109 -2.94 -11.19 -7.72
CA ALA A 109 -3.14 -12.00 -8.92
C ALA A 109 -1.86 -12.27 -9.72
N TRP A 110 -0.72 -11.67 -9.37
CA TRP A 110 0.58 -11.98 -9.97
C TRP A 110 1.47 -12.88 -9.09
N CYS A 111 1.05 -13.17 -7.86
CA CYS A 111 1.76 -14.02 -6.91
C CYS A 111 1.02 -15.36 -6.71
N PHE A 112 0.94 -16.16 -7.78
CA PHE A 112 0.46 -17.54 -7.67
C PHE A 112 1.57 -18.45 -7.09
N PRO A 113 1.24 -19.38 -6.18
CA PRO A 113 2.17 -20.45 -5.84
C PRO A 113 2.45 -21.26 -7.11
N MET A 114 3.70 -21.27 -7.56
CA MET A 114 4.13 -22.09 -8.71
C MET A 114 4.26 -23.59 -8.38
N ALA A 115 3.94 -23.99 -7.15
CA ALA A 115 3.99 -25.39 -6.74
C ALA A 115 2.63 -26.06 -7.02
N SER A 116 2.65 -27.14 -7.81
CA SER A 116 1.53 -28.06 -7.90
C SER A 116 1.18 -28.57 -6.50
N HIS A 117 -0.10 -28.55 -6.14
CA HIS A 117 -0.60 -29.33 -5.02
C HIS A 117 -0.51 -30.81 -5.41
N SER A 118 0.62 -31.44 -5.09
CA SER A 118 0.85 -32.88 -5.16
C SER A 118 0.94 -33.44 -3.76
#